data_AF-A0AAE8A7J7-F1
#
_entry.id   AF-A0AAE8A7J7-F1
#
_cell.length_a   1.000
_cell.length_b   1.000
_cell.length_c   1.000
_cell.angle_alpha   90.00
_cell.angle_beta   90.00
_cell.angle_gamma   90.00
#
_symmetry.space_group_name_H-M   'P 1'
#
loop_
_entity.id
_entity.type
_entity.pdbx_description
1 polymer ?
#
loop_
_entity_poly.entity_id
_entity_poly.type
_entity_poly.pdbx_seq_one_letter_code
_entity_poly.pdbx_strand_id
1 'polypeptide(L)'
;MSLKNSYTTSDCLQWDSATNLVRKLYRDKNYRISLLVGCGIFFGLRISDLLQLTWEMLLSNDAKFTITEKKTSKRREVRINKEFQKHIKDCYTALDIQNLNEFCFLSGKGKNKVYSIQWINIVLKELKSKYNLKIDHFSTHSLRKTFGRKVFESSENAELALVKLMELFNHSSVTITKRYLGLRQEELLNTYDCLSF
;
A
#
# COMPACT_ATOMS: atom_id res chain seq x y z
N MET A 1 -16.47 9.00 -14.12
CA MET A 1 -16.58 10.07 -13.11
C MET A 1 -17.40 9.53 -11.95
N SER A 2 -16.93 9.65 -10.71
CA SER A 2 -17.77 9.31 -9.54
C SER A 2 -18.89 10.34 -9.42
N LEU A 3 -20.08 9.89 -9.00
CA LEU A 3 -21.23 10.76 -8.80
C LEU A 3 -20.93 11.79 -7.71
N LYS A 4 -21.38 13.04 -7.92
CA LYS A 4 -21.39 14.10 -6.89
C LYS A 4 -22.08 13.54 -5.64
N ASN A 5 -21.42 13.64 -4.48
CA ASN A 5 -21.85 13.12 -3.16
C ASN A 5 -21.73 11.59 -2.93
N SER A 6 -21.07 10.84 -3.79
CA SER A 6 -20.74 9.44 -3.46
C SER A 6 -19.52 9.36 -2.51
N TYR A 7 -19.71 8.79 -1.32
CA TYR A 7 -18.63 8.46 -0.38
C TYR A 7 -17.82 7.25 -0.89
N THR A 8 -17.11 7.41 -2.01
CA THR A 8 -16.28 6.34 -2.59
C THR A 8 -14.82 6.45 -2.14
N THR A 9 -14.58 6.78 -0.88
CA THR A 9 -13.21 6.80 -0.36
C THR A 9 -12.89 5.43 0.19
N SER A 10 -11.93 4.75 -0.42
CA SER A 10 -11.40 3.48 0.08
C SER A 10 -10.93 3.63 1.53
N ASP A 11 -11.17 2.66 2.38
CA ASP A 11 -10.75 2.72 3.79
C ASP A 11 -9.31 2.22 3.96
N CYS A 12 -8.68 2.46 5.09
CA CYS A 12 -7.42 1.81 5.46
C CYS A 12 -7.68 0.51 6.21
N LEU A 13 -6.86 -0.51 5.95
CA LEU A 13 -6.76 -1.66 6.84
C LEU A 13 -5.96 -1.28 8.08
N GLN A 14 -6.39 -1.78 9.24
CA GLN A 14 -5.59 -1.82 10.46
C GLN A 14 -4.25 -2.52 10.19
N TRP A 15 -3.15 -2.01 10.75
CA TRP A 15 -1.79 -2.48 10.44
C TRP A 15 -1.61 -3.97 10.68
N ASP A 16 -2.07 -4.48 11.81
CA ASP A 16 -1.96 -5.90 12.15
C ASP A 16 -2.79 -6.78 11.22
N SER A 17 -3.99 -6.34 10.85
CA SER A 17 -4.83 -7.01 9.85
C SER A 17 -4.13 -7.06 8.49
N ALA A 18 -3.49 -5.98 8.06
CA ALA A 18 -2.77 -5.91 6.80
C ALA A 18 -1.52 -6.82 6.77
N THR A 19 -0.69 -6.78 7.81
CA THR A 19 0.49 -7.65 7.91
C THR A 19 0.10 -9.13 8.04
N ASN A 20 -0.98 -9.44 8.76
CA ASN A 20 -1.52 -10.79 8.83
C ASN A 20 -2.07 -11.26 7.49
N LEU A 21 -2.71 -10.40 6.69
CA LEU A 21 -3.13 -10.74 5.34
C LEU A 21 -1.93 -11.13 4.47
N VAL A 22 -0.84 -10.37 4.51
CA VAL A 22 0.41 -10.69 3.79
C VAL A 22 0.91 -12.09 4.20
N ARG A 23 1.04 -12.35 5.50
CA ARG A 23 1.49 -13.67 5.99
C ARG A 23 0.56 -14.81 5.57
N LYS A 24 -0.75 -14.61 5.63
CA LYS A 24 -1.75 -15.61 5.21
C LYS A 24 -1.69 -15.88 3.71
N LEU A 25 -1.58 -14.84 2.88
CA LEU A 25 -1.42 -14.98 1.42
C LEU A 25 -0.18 -15.81 1.06
N TYR A 26 0.94 -15.57 1.76
CA TYR A 26 2.15 -16.37 1.57
C TYR A 26 1.93 -17.84 1.93
N ARG A 27 1.31 -18.13 3.08
CA ARG A 27 0.98 -19.50 3.52
C ARG A 27 0.05 -20.21 2.53
N ASP A 28 -0.90 -19.49 1.96
CA ASP A 28 -1.80 -19.95 0.90
C ASP A 28 -1.12 -20.08 -0.47
N LYS A 29 0.21 -19.93 -0.54
CA LYS A 29 1.04 -19.99 -1.76
C LYS A 29 0.70 -18.92 -2.80
N ASN A 30 0.01 -17.85 -2.40
CA ASN A 30 -0.29 -16.71 -3.26
C ASN A 30 0.82 -15.65 -3.17
N TYR A 31 2.04 -16.04 -3.55
CA TYR A 31 3.26 -15.27 -3.30
C TYR A 31 3.27 -13.89 -3.98
N ARG A 32 2.83 -13.79 -5.24
CA ARG A 32 2.77 -12.51 -5.97
C ARG A 32 1.80 -11.52 -5.33
N ILE A 33 0.63 -12.00 -4.91
CA ILE A 33 -0.37 -11.13 -4.25
C ILE A 33 0.05 -10.79 -2.83
N SER A 34 0.69 -11.73 -2.10
CA SER A 34 1.35 -11.46 -0.82
C SER A 34 2.33 -10.30 -0.94
N LEU A 35 3.25 -10.40 -1.92
CA LEU A 35 4.23 -9.37 -2.21
C LEU A 35 3.57 -8.04 -2.62
N LEU A 36 2.51 -8.07 -3.44
CA LEU A 36 1.80 -6.88 -3.91
C LEU A 36 1.17 -6.11 -2.75
N VAL A 37 0.45 -6.82 -1.88
CA VAL A 37 -0.16 -6.25 -0.67
C VAL A 37 0.93 -5.69 0.24
N GLY A 38 2.01 -6.46 0.48
CA GLY A 38 3.16 -6.03 1.26
C GLY A 38 3.80 -4.75 0.74
N CYS A 39 4.18 -4.70 -0.54
CA CYS A 39 4.75 -3.50 -1.16
C CYS A 39 3.81 -2.30 -1.05
N GLY A 40 2.50 -2.53 -1.16
CA GLY A 40 1.49 -1.48 -1.03
C GLY A 40 1.49 -0.83 0.36
N ILE A 41 1.52 -1.65 1.43
CA ILE A 41 1.46 -1.16 2.81
C ILE A 41 2.81 -0.71 3.37
N PHE A 42 3.94 -1.17 2.82
CA PHE A 42 5.28 -0.77 3.28
C PHE A 42 5.87 0.42 2.52
N PHE A 43 5.52 0.63 1.24
CA PHE A 43 6.12 1.69 0.42
C PHE A 43 5.19 2.90 0.21
N GLY A 44 3.87 2.72 0.39
CA GLY A 44 2.91 3.80 0.18
C GLY A 44 2.95 4.38 -1.24
N LEU A 45 3.32 3.58 -2.24
CA LEU A 45 3.31 3.96 -3.66
C LEU A 45 1.88 3.93 -4.23
N ARG A 46 1.63 4.63 -5.34
CA ARG A 46 0.38 4.42 -6.08
C ARG A 46 0.48 3.10 -6.81
N ILE A 47 -0.64 2.42 -7.03
CA ILE A 47 -0.62 1.12 -7.69
C ILE A 47 0.05 1.15 -9.07
N SER A 48 -0.13 2.25 -9.82
CA SER A 48 0.49 2.44 -11.14
C SER A 48 2.02 2.44 -11.11
N ASP A 49 2.60 2.94 -10.00
CA ASP A 49 4.03 3.03 -9.76
C ASP A 49 4.53 1.70 -9.15
N LEU A 50 3.78 1.12 -8.22
CA LEU A 50 4.05 -0.19 -7.63
C LEU A 50 4.17 -1.29 -8.70
N LEU A 51 3.32 -1.25 -9.73
CA LEU A 51 3.36 -2.19 -10.84
C LEU A 51 4.61 -2.07 -11.74
N GLN A 52 5.45 -1.04 -11.56
CA GLN A 52 6.73 -0.91 -12.28
C GLN A 52 7.91 -1.52 -11.53
N LEU A 53 7.71 -2.00 -10.30
CA LEU A 53 8.80 -2.57 -9.51
C LEU A 53 9.34 -3.83 -10.21
N THR A 54 10.66 -3.88 -10.37
CA THR A 54 11.40 -5.07 -10.82
C THR A 54 12.07 -5.76 -9.63
N TRP A 55 12.48 -7.01 -9.82
CA TRP A 55 13.18 -7.76 -8.78
C TRP A 55 14.55 -7.17 -8.45
N GLU A 56 15.25 -6.64 -9.44
CA GLU A 56 16.51 -5.89 -9.27
C GLU A 56 16.32 -4.74 -8.26
N MET A 57 15.24 -3.96 -8.40
CA MET A 57 14.94 -2.87 -7.47
C MET A 57 14.68 -3.39 -6.04
N LEU A 58 13.91 -4.47 -5.90
CA LEU A 58 13.52 -4.99 -4.57
C LEU A 58 14.64 -5.76 -3.86
N LEU A 59 15.57 -6.34 -4.61
CA LEU A 59 16.68 -7.15 -4.09
C LEU A 59 18.01 -6.38 -4.03
N SER A 60 17.98 -5.06 -4.26
CA SER A 60 19.13 -4.18 -4.14
C SER A 60 19.86 -4.35 -2.79
N ASN A 61 21.19 -4.40 -2.85
CA ASN A 61 22.06 -4.55 -1.67
C ASN A 61 21.93 -3.39 -0.68
N ASP A 62 21.58 -2.20 -1.15
CA ASP A 62 21.48 -0.98 -0.33
C ASP A 62 20.19 -0.88 0.49
N ALA A 63 19.35 -1.93 0.48
CA ALA A 63 18.04 -1.93 1.15
C ALA A 63 17.14 -0.76 0.75
N LYS A 64 17.31 -0.24 -0.46
CA LYS A 64 16.57 0.89 -1.01
C LYS A 64 16.52 0.82 -2.53
N PHE A 65 15.52 1.47 -3.10
CA PHE A 65 15.40 1.66 -4.54
C PHE A 65 14.90 3.06 -4.88
N THR A 66 15.14 3.46 -6.11
CA THR A 66 14.62 4.72 -6.66
C THR A 66 13.55 4.42 -7.70
N ILE A 67 12.43 5.15 -7.67
CA ILE A 67 11.41 5.12 -8.72
C ILE A 67 11.07 6.54 -9.18
N THR A 68 10.71 6.69 -10.45
CA THR A 68 10.13 7.93 -10.99
C THR A 68 8.61 7.76 -11.03
N GLU A 69 7.86 8.53 -10.24
CA GLU A 69 6.41 8.40 -10.18
C GLU A 69 5.76 8.78 -11.52
N LYS A 70 4.89 7.91 -12.07
CA LYS A 70 4.26 8.16 -13.38
C LYS A 70 3.43 9.44 -13.42
N LYS A 71 2.71 9.72 -12.35
CA LYS A 71 1.73 10.82 -12.32
C LYS A 71 2.40 12.20 -12.20
N THR A 72 3.51 12.28 -11.49
CA THR A 72 4.15 13.55 -11.11
C THR A 72 5.52 13.74 -11.77
N SER A 73 6.07 12.68 -12.39
CA SER A 73 7.44 12.62 -12.91
C SER A 73 8.52 12.90 -11.86
N LYS A 74 8.16 12.87 -10.56
CA LYS A 74 9.11 13.11 -9.48
C LYS A 74 9.87 11.83 -9.15
N ARG A 75 11.18 11.99 -8.92
CA ARG A 75 12.04 10.93 -8.41
C ARG A 75 11.79 10.74 -6.91
N ARG A 76 11.62 9.49 -6.48
CA ARG A 76 11.42 9.10 -5.08
C ARG A 76 12.36 7.97 -4.72
N GLU A 77 13.11 8.13 -3.63
CA GLU A 77 13.86 7.05 -3.00
C GLU A 77 12.97 6.37 -1.95
N VAL A 78 12.97 5.03 -1.93
CA VAL A 78 12.18 4.21 -1.01
C VAL A 78 13.11 3.25 -0.29
N ARG A 79 13.11 3.30 1.04
CA ARG A 79 13.83 2.34 1.89
C ARG A 79 12.98 1.11 2.17
N ILE A 80 13.62 -0.04 2.26
CA ILE A 80 12.99 -1.32 2.53
C ILE A 80 13.36 -1.75 3.96
N ASN A 81 12.34 -1.98 4.80
CA ASN A 81 12.53 -2.47 6.15
C ASN A 81 13.13 -3.89 6.15
N LYS A 82 14.05 -4.19 7.09
CA LYS A 82 14.74 -5.48 7.21
C LYS A 82 13.80 -6.69 7.24
N GLU A 83 12.69 -6.63 7.98
CA GLU A 83 11.71 -7.71 8.04
C GLU A 83 11.01 -7.89 6.70
N PHE A 84 10.69 -6.79 6.03
CA PHE A 84 10.06 -6.85 4.71
C PHE A 84 11.03 -7.33 3.63
N GLN A 85 12.33 -7.01 3.73
CA GLN A 85 13.35 -7.59 2.84
C GLN A 85 13.39 -9.12 2.93
N LYS A 86 13.26 -9.68 4.14
CA LYS A 86 13.18 -11.13 4.31
C LYS A 86 11.97 -11.68 3.56
N HIS A 87 10.79 -11.07 3.73
CA HIS A 87 9.59 -11.49 3.02
C HIS A 87 9.71 -11.38 1.48
N ILE A 88 10.37 -10.33 0.97
CA ILE A 88 10.67 -10.18 -0.46
C ILE A 88 11.52 -11.35 -0.95
N LYS A 89 12.60 -11.70 -0.23
CA LYS A 89 13.46 -12.84 -0.57
C LYS A 89 12.69 -14.15 -0.54
N ASP A 90 11.86 -14.37 0.48
CA ASP A 90 11.02 -15.56 0.61
C ASP A 90 10.04 -15.69 -0.58
N CYS A 91 9.48 -14.58 -1.07
CA CYS A 91 8.62 -14.57 -2.26
C CYS A 91 9.41 -14.81 -3.55
N TYR A 92 10.59 -14.20 -3.68
CA TYR A 92 11.48 -14.35 -4.82
C TYR A 92 11.88 -15.82 -5.01
N THR A 93 12.35 -16.47 -3.93
CA THR A 93 12.72 -17.90 -3.95
C THR A 93 11.52 -18.80 -4.23
N ALA A 94 10.37 -18.55 -3.60
CA ALA A 94 9.18 -19.38 -3.80
C ALA A 94 8.57 -19.27 -5.20
N LEU A 95 8.79 -18.14 -5.90
CA LEU A 95 8.36 -17.93 -7.28
C LEU A 95 9.36 -18.43 -8.33
N ASP A 96 10.55 -18.87 -7.90
CA ASP A 96 11.63 -19.37 -8.76
C ASP A 96 11.99 -18.38 -9.89
N ILE A 97 12.22 -17.13 -9.50
CA ILE A 97 12.46 -16.02 -10.44
C ILE A 97 13.88 -16.09 -10.99
N GLN A 98 13.98 -16.20 -12.32
CA GLN A 98 15.27 -16.31 -13.03
C GLN A 98 15.79 -14.96 -13.57
N ASN A 99 14.90 -14.02 -13.88
CA ASN A 99 15.26 -12.74 -14.47
C ASN A 99 15.04 -11.59 -13.47
N LEU A 100 16.10 -10.91 -13.04
CA LEU A 100 15.98 -9.79 -12.10
C LEU A 100 15.33 -8.54 -12.72
N ASN A 101 15.42 -8.38 -14.03
CA ASN A 101 14.89 -7.22 -14.75
C ASN A 101 13.40 -7.34 -15.06
N GLU A 102 12.78 -8.50 -14.79
CA GLU A 102 11.34 -8.65 -14.98
C GLU A 102 10.55 -7.90 -13.90
N PHE A 103 9.32 -7.50 -14.24
CA PHE A 103 8.41 -6.89 -13.26
C PHE A 103 7.97 -7.91 -12.20
N CYS A 104 7.82 -7.47 -10.96
CA CYS A 104 7.39 -8.34 -9.86
C CYS A 104 5.94 -8.84 -10.01
N PHE A 105 5.10 -8.11 -10.76
CA PHE A 105 3.63 -8.24 -10.74
C PHE A 105 3.05 -8.58 -12.11
N LEU A 106 3.28 -9.82 -12.56
CA LEU A 106 2.92 -10.28 -13.90
C LEU A 106 1.64 -11.12 -13.95
N SER A 107 0.84 -10.86 -14.99
CA SER A 107 -0.35 -11.62 -15.38
C SER A 107 0.04 -12.80 -16.27
N GLY A 108 0.50 -13.90 -15.66
CA GLY A 108 0.78 -15.18 -16.34
C GLY A 108 2.20 -15.30 -16.94
N LYS A 109 2.56 -16.51 -17.37
CA LYS A 109 3.87 -16.80 -18.00
C LYS A 109 3.84 -16.37 -19.47
N GLY A 110 4.77 -15.50 -19.89
CA GLY A 110 5.16 -15.38 -21.31
C GLY A 110 4.95 -14.03 -22.02
N LYS A 111 4.34 -13.00 -21.42
CA LYS A 111 4.14 -11.70 -22.12
C LYS A 111 4.65 -10.45 -21.38
N ASN A 112 5.39 -10.60 -20.28
CA ASN A 112 5.82 -9.50 -19.40
C ASN A 112 4.69 -8.46 -19.11
N LYS A 113 3.44 -8.94 -19.09
CA LYS A 113 2.27 -8.09 -18.97
C LYS A 113 1.94 -7.95 -17.49
N VAL A 114 2.06 -6.74 -16.96
CA VAL A 114 1.72 -6.48 -15.56
C VAL A 114 0.21 -6.63 -15.30
N TYR A 115 -0.18 -6.89 -14.06
CA TYR A 115 -1.58 -6.91 -13.67
C TYR A 115 -2.30 -5.60 -14.02
N SER A 116 -3.55 -5.69 -14.47
CA SER A 116 -4.39 -4.51 -14.62
C SER A 116 -4.88 -4.03 -13.25
N ILE A 117 -5.03 -2.70 -13.08
CA ILE A 117 -5.53 -2.12 -11.83
C ILE A 117 -6.96 -2.62 -11.51
N GLN A 118 -7.77 -2.84 -12.55
CA GLN A 118 -9.12 -3.39 -12.42
C GLN A 118 -9.09 -4.80 -11.84
N TRP A 119 -8.25 -5.67 -12.39
CA TRP A 119 -8.10 -7.05 -11.89
C TRP A 119 -7.61 -7.07 -10.45
N ILE A 120 -6.64 -6.22 -10.10
CA ILE A 120 -6.16 -6.11 -8.71
C ILE A 120 -7.30 -5.72 -7.77
N ASN A 121 -8.14 -4.74 -8.13
CA ASN A 121 -9.28 -4.36 -7.30
C ASN A 121 -10.33 -5.48 -7.17
N ILE A 122 -10.51 -6.32 -8.19
CA ILE A 122 -11.36 -7.52 -8.09
C ILE A 122 -10.75 -8.49 -7.07
N VAL A 123 -9.46 -8.81 -7.21
CA VAL A 123 -8.74 -9.67 -6.27
C VAL A 123 -8.85 -9.13 -4.84
N LEU A 124 -8.62 -7.83 -4.61
CA LEU A 124 -8.72 -7.25 -3.26
C LEU A 124 -10.13 -7.41 -2.67
N LYS A 125 -11.20 -7.28 -3.47
CA LYS A 125 -12.56 -7.56 -3.01
C LYS A 125 -12.76 -9.03 -2.63
N GLU A 126 -12.23 -9.95 -3.42
CA GLU A 126 -12.27 -11.39 -3.11
C GLU A 126 -11.49 -11.70 -1.82
N LEU A 127 -10.31 -11.08 -1.64
CA LEU A 127 -9.50 -11.21 -0.43
C LEU A 127 -10.23 -10.70 0.80
N LYS A 128 -10.97 -9.58 0.70
CA LYS A 128 -11.81 -9.09 1.80
C LYS A 128 -12.75 -10.18 2.28
N SER A 129 -13.51 -10.80 1.37
CA SER A 129 -14.47 -11.85 1.71
C SER A 129 -13.77 -13.12 2.22
N LYS A 130 -12.74 -13.60 1.50
CA LYS A 130 -12.03 -14.84 1.82
C LYS A 130 -11.37 -14.79 3.21
N TYR A 131 -10.78 -13.66 3.58
CA TYR A 131 -10.05 -13.50 4.84
C TYR A 131 -10.85 -12.79 5.93
N ASN A 132 -12.14 -12.54 5.69
CA ASN A 132 -13.05 -11.83 6.61
C ASN A 132 -12.46 -10.51 7.12
N LEU A 133 -11.96 -9.68 6.20
CA LEU A 133 -11.30 -8.42 6.55
C LEU A 133 -12.36 -7.39 6.96
N LYS A 134 -12.18 -6.79 8.15
CA LYS A 134 -13.01 -5.69 8.67
C LYS A 134 -12.64 -4.38 7.98
N ILE A 135 -13.08 -4.24 6.74
CA ILE A 135 -12.90 -3.05 5.91
C ILE A 135 -14.07 -2.95 4.95
N ASP A 136 -14.68 -1.78 4.78
CA ASP A 136 -15.84 -1.64 3.91
C ASP A 136 -15.42 -1.64 2.44
N HIS A 137 -14.54 -0.71 2.06
CA HIS A 137 -14.11 -0.55 0.67
C HIS A 137 -12.63 -0.88 0.49
N PHE A 138 -12.34 -2.18 0.31
CA PHE A 138 -10.97 -2.62 0.06
C PHE A 138 -10.57 -2.43 -1.42
N SER A 139 -9.52 -1.64 -1.64
CA SER A 139 -8.98 -1.32 -2.96
C SER A 139 -7.48 -1.06 -2.92
N THR A 140 -6.88 -0.79 -4.08
CA THR A 140 -5.45 -0.45 -4.16
C THR A 140 -5.10 0.82 -3.37
N HIS A 141 -6.03 1.78 -3.26
CA HIS A 141 -5.84 2.96 -2.43
C HIS A 141 -5.84 2.64 -0.93
N SER A 142 -6.53 1.59 -0.51
CA SER A 142 -6.53 1.14 0.89
C SER A 142 -5.13 0.77 1.37
N LEU A 143 -4.35 0.07 0.53
CA LEU A 143 -2.97 -0.31 0.85
C LEU A 143 -2.10 0.92 1.12
N ARG A 144 -2.19 1.94 0.24
CA ARG A 144 -1.47 3.20 0.40
C ARG A 144 -1.95 3.99 1.62
N LYS A 145 -3.25 3.97 1.94
CA LYS A 145 -3.78 4.59 3.15
C LYS A 145 -3.30 3.90 4.42
N THR A 146 -3.20 2.57 4.43
CA THR A 146 -2.66 1.80 5.55
C THR A 146 -1.22 2.19 5.85
N PHE A 147 -0.36 2.36 4.83
CA PHE A 147 0.97 2.94 5.03
C PHE A 147 0.90 4.29 5.75
N GLY A 148 0.07 5.21 5.24
CA GLY A 148 -0.04 6.56 5.79
C GLY A 148 -0.57 6.60 7.22
N ARG A 149 -1.59 5.78 7.54
CA ARG A 149 -2.11 5.64 8.91
C ARG A 149 -1.05 5.11 9.85
N LYS A 150 -0.32 4.05 9.46
CA LYS A 150 0.72 3.49 10.32
C LYS A 150 1.84 4.50 10.61
N VAL A 151 2.26 5.27 9.60
CA VAL A 151 3.29 6.32 9.79
C VAL A 151 2.79 7.42 10.73
N PHE A 152 1.53 7.85 10.59
CA PHE A 152 0.92 8.84 11.46
C PHE A 152 0.82 8.34 12.91
N GLU A 153 0.26 7.15 13.11
CA GLU A 153 0.04 6.52 14.43
C GLU A 153 1.36 6.17 15.15
N SER A 154 2.45 5.94 14.41
CA SER A 154 3.75 5.60 14.99
C SER A 154 4.65 6.81 15.22
N SER A 155 4.14 8.04 14.99
CA SER A 155 4.94 9.25 15.16
C SER A 155 4.68 9.91 16.50
N GLU A 156 5.76 10.33 17.17
CA GLU A 156 5.69 11.16 18.38
C GLU A 156 5.12 12.56 18.08
N ASN A 157 5.32 13.07 16.86
CA ASN A 157 4.82 14.37 16.43
C ASN A 157 3.87 14.20 15.22
N ALA A 158 2.58 14.22 15.52
CA ALA A 158 1.50 14.06 14.55
C ALA A 158 1.55 15.10 13.41
N GLU A 159 1.87 16.35 13.70
CA GLU A 159 1.94 17.41 12.68
C GLU A 159 3.10 17.19 11.71
N LEU A 160 4.29 16.88 12.25
CA LEU A 160 5.46 16.57 11.44
C LEU A 160 5.22 15.32 10.59
N ALA A 161 4.54 14.29 11.11
CA ALA A 161 4.15 13.13 10.33
C ALA A 161 3.22 13.49 9.18
N LEU A 162 2.24 14.37 9.41
CA LEU A 162 1.32 14.83 8.37
C LEU A 162 2.03 15.62 7.26
N VAL A 163 3.02 16.45 7.61
CA VAL A 163 3.85 17.17 6.62
C VAL A 163 4.65 16.17 5.78
N LYS A 164 5.34 15.21 6.42
CA LYS A 164 6.08 14.15 5.71
C LYS A 164 5.16 13.33 4.80
N LEU A 165 3.97 12.97 5.27
CA LEU A 165 2.99 12.22 4.49
C LEU A 165 2.41 13.03 3.33
N MET A 166 2.23 14.34 3.50
CA MET A 166 1.83 15.24 2.41
C MET A 166 2.87 15.22 1.29
N GLU A 167 4.16 15.32 1.61
CA GLU A 167 5.25 15.23 0.64
C GLU A 167 5.31 13.86 -0.02
N LEU A 168 5.31 12.78 0.76
CA LEU A 168 5.36 11.40 0.26
C LEU A 168 4.15 11.05 -0.61
N PHE A 169 2.99 11.63 -0.32
CA PHE A 169 1.80 11.43 -1.12
C PHE A 169 1.64 12.39 -2.29
N ASN A 170 2.51 13.39 -2.40
CA ASN A 170 2.41 14.49 -3.37
C ASN A 170 1.03 15.17 -3.28
N HIS A 171 0.56 15.44 -2.07
CA HIS A 171 -0.63 16.26 -1.83
C HIS A 171 -0.25 17.73 -1.72
N SER A 172 -1.12 18.64 -2.18
CA SER A 172 -0.85 20.08 -2.15
C SER A 172 -1.05 20.73 -0.78
N SER A 173 -1.63 20.02 0.19
CA SER A 173 -1.77 20.50 1.57
C SER A 173 -1.93 19.37 2.58
N VAL A 174 -1.59 19.65 3.84
CA VAL A 174 -1.81 18.74 4.98
C VAL A 174 -3.29 18.41 5.15
N THR A 175 -4.19 19.36 4.89
CA THR A 175 -5.65 19.15 4.93
C THR A 175 -6.10 18.04 3.98
N ILE A 176 -5.50 17.95 2.79
CA ILE A 176 -5.78 16.87 1.83
C ILE A 176 -5.30 15.54 2.40
N THR A 177 -4.13 15.49 3.03
CA THR A 177 -3.61 14.29 3.71
C THR A 177 -4.51 13.84 4.86
N LYS A 178 -4.96 14.76 5.74
CA LYS A 178 -5.91 14.45 6.82
C LYS A 178 -7.20 13.83 6.28
N ARG A 179 -7.78 14.44 5.24
CA ARG A 179 -9.00 13.91 4.59
C ARG A 179 -8.74 12.56 3.93
N TYR A 180 -7.61 12.40 3.24
CA TYR A 180 -7.23 11.15 2.58
C TYR A 180 -7.11 9.99 3.59
N LEU A 181 -6.56 10.26 4.77
CA LEU A 181 -6.40 9.29 5.86
C LEU A 181 -7.63 9.15 6.76
N GLY A 182 -8.72 9.85 6.49
CA GLY A 182 -9.95 9.78 7.31
C GLY A 182 -9.85 10.44 8.69
N LEU A 183 -8.70 11.05 9.03
CA LEU A 183 -8.43 11.63 10.35
C LEU A 183 -9.39 12.77 10.71
N ARG A 184 -9.83 13.56 9.72
CA ARG A 184 -10.75 14.67 9.97
C ARG A 184 -12.10 14.21 10.52
N GLN A 185 -12.62 13.08 10.03
CA GLN A 185 -13.92 12.57 10.50
C GLN A 185 -13.80 12.05 11.93
N GLU A 186 -12.69 11.37 12.22
CA GLU A 186 -12.34 10.87 13.56
C GLU A 186 -12.16 12.03 14.56
N GLU A 187 -11.39 13.07 14.21
CA GLU A 187 -11.23 14.29 15.02
C GLU A 187 -12.58 14.94 15.36
N LEU A 188 -13.50 15.02 14.39
CA LEU A 188 -14.83 15.61 14.61
C LEU A 188 -15.72 14.75 15.50
N LEU A 189 -15.65 13.43 15.38
CA LEU A 189 -16.43 12.51 16.22
C LEU A 189 -15.94 12.54 17.66
N ASN A 190 -14.61 12.51 17.87
CA ASN A 190 -14.00 12.56 19.19
C ASN A 190 -14.39 13.83 19.98
N THR A 191 -14.69 14.95 19.30
CA THR A 191 -15.18 16.17 19.97
C THR A 191 -16.46 15.93 20.77
N TYR A 192 -17.34 15.03 20.31
CA TYR A 192 -18.55 14.66 21.03
C TYR A 192 -18.24 13.76 22.24
N ASP A 193 -17.22 12.90 22.12
CA ASP A 193 -16.81 11.95 23.18
C ASP A 193 -16.04 12.64 24.32
N CYS A 194 -15.48 13.83 24.08
CA CYS A 194 -14.81 14.64 25.10
C CYS A 194 -15.77 15.22 26.16
N LEU A 195 -17.08 15.13 25.93
CA LEU A 195 -18.10 15.61 26.86
C LEU A 195 -18.66 14.41 27.64
N SER A 196 -18.24 14.24 28.89
CA SER A 196 -18.80 13.23 29.80
C SER A 196 -19.81 13.87 30.77
N PHE A 197 -20.84 13.11 31.16
CA PHE A 197 -21.63 13.35 32.37
C PHE A 197 -21.13 12.45 33.49
#